data_AF-A0A4D4LFM8-F1
#
_entry.id   AF-A0A4D4LFM8-F1
#
_cell.length_a   1.000
_cell.length_b   1.000
_cell.length_c   1.000
_cell.angle_alpha   90.00
_cell.angle_beta   90.00
_cell.angle_gamma   90.00
#
_symmetry.space_group_name_H-M   'P 1'
#
loop_
_entity.id
_entity.type
_entity.pdbx_description
1 polymer ?
#
loop_
_entity_poly.entity_id
_entity_poly.type
_entity_poly.pdbx_seq_one_letter_code
_entity_poly.pdbx_strand_id
1 'polypeptide(L)'
;MLSIDTRLIRYEPPQFRNFRSALPEGGDVVEFLVETNAPIPARALGPALQVGTTLVVEVAEVDSTHYRFLAFNPERLEPGAPIDLCWSGRPETARSTRFRFERLS
;
A
#
# COMPACT_ATOMS: atom_id res chain seq x y z
N MET A 1 -11.66 -7.14 11.28
CA MET A 1 -10.37 -7.36 11.96
C MET A 1 -9.32 -6.73 11.05
N LEU A 2 -8.23 -6.12 11.55
CA LEU A 2 -7.18 -5.63 10.64
C LEU A 2 -6.35 -6.83 10.17
N SER A 3 -6.26 -7.02 8.86
CA SER A 3 -5.40 -8.03 8.21
C SER A 3 -4.64 -7.38 7.05
N ILE A 4 -3.43 -7.88 6.78
CA ILE A 4 -2.58 -7.42 5.69
C ILE A 4 -2.01 -8.66 5.02
N ASP A 5 -2.30 -8.82 3.74
CA ASP A 5 -1.67 -9.80 2.85
C ASP A 5 -0.73 -9.07 1.88
N THR A 6 0.38 -9.72 1.53
CA THR A 6 1.45 -9.11 0.73
C THR A 6 1.87 -10.04 -0.37
N ARG A 7 1.95 -9.52 -1.60
CA ARG A 7 2.38 -10.28 -2.77
C ARG A 7 3.15 -9.45 -3.77
N LEU A 8 4.06 -10.09 -4.49
CA LEU A 8 4.76 -9.48 -5.61
C LEU A 8 3.91 -9.69 -6.86
N ILE A 9 3.56 -8.60 -7.54
CA ILE A 9 2.76 -8.63 -8.76
C ILE A 9 3.48 -7.92 -9.88
N ARG A 10 3.18 -8.32 -11.12
CA ARG A 10 3.52 -7.52 -12.29
C ARG A 10 2.42 -6.50 -12.50
N TYR A 11 2.73 -5.23 -12.34
CA TYR A 11 1.71 -4.18 -12.45
C TYR A 11 1.46 -3.79 -13.91
N GLU A 12 0.20 -3.92 -14.31
CA GLU A 12 -0.30 -3.41 -15.58
C GLU A 12 -1.20 -2.20 -15.30
N PRO A 13 -0.79 -0.98 -15.68
CA PRO A 13 -1.61 0.19 -15.46
C PRO A 13 -2.91 0.09 -16.26
N PRO A 14 -4.03 0.60 -15.72
CA PRO A 14 -5.27 0.68 -16.46
C PRO A 14 -5.08 1.49 -17.74
N GLN A 15 -5.48 0.91 -18.87
CA GLN A 15 -5.44 1.58 -20.18
C GLN A 15 -6.64 2.51 -20.29
N PHE A 16 -6.41 3.82 -20.14
CA PHE A 16 -7.45 4.81 -20.43
C PHE A 16 -7.37 5.22 -21.89
N ARG A 17 -8.53 5.23 -22.57
CA ARG A 17 -8.65 5.51 -24.01
C ARG A 17 -8.03 6.85 -24.44
N ASN A 18 -7.94 7.82 -23.53
CA ASN A 18 -7.44 9.18 -23.77
C ASN A 18 -6.32 9.61 -22.81
N PHE A 19 -5.87 8.75 -21.90
CA PHE A 19 -4.87 9.10 -20.88
C PHE A 19 -3.88 7.95 -20.67
N ARG A 20 -2.59 8.27 -20.61
CA ARG A 20 -1.60 7.33 -20.07
C ARG A 20 -1.56 7.49 -18.57
N SER A 21 -1.53 6.37 -17.86
CA SER A 21 -1.26 6.36 -16.42
C SER A 21 0.09 7.02 -16.15
N ALA A 22 0.17 7.84 -15.10
CA ALA A 22 1.45 8.38 -14.63
C ALA A 22 2.28 7.33 -13.86
N LEU A 23 1.71 6.15 -13.59
CA LEU A 23 2.35 5.07 -12.86
C LEU A 23 3.30 4.29 -13.78
N PRO A 24 4.45 3.81 -13.25
CA PRO A 24 5.40 3.01 -14.02
C PRO A 24 4.73 1.78 -14.63
N GLU A 25 4.91 1.57 -15.94
CA GLU A 25 4.43 0.36 -16.61
C GLU A 25 5.42 -0.80 -16.45
N GLY A 26 4.92 -2.02 -16.26
CA GLY A 26 5.67 -3.25 -16.53
C GLY A 26 6.72 -3.69 -15.51
N GLY A 27 6.79 -3.02 -14.35
CA GLY A 27 7.67 -3.40 -13.24
C GLY A 27 7.03 -4.36 -12.23
N ASP A 28 7.88 -5.01 -11.44
CA ASP A 28 7.47 -5.75 -10.24
C ASP A 28 7.07 -4.74 -9.16
N VAL A 29 5.90 -4.96 -8.56
CA VAL A 29 5.30 -4.08 -7.55
C VAL A 29 4.91 -4.94 -6.36
N VAL A 30 5.17 -4.45 -5.14
CA VAL A 30 4.58 -5.08 -3.96
C VAL A 30 3.16 -4.56 -3.78
N GLU A 31 2.21 -5.48 -3.82
CA GLU A 31 0.83 -5.24 -3.47
C GLU A 31 0.59 -5.61 -2.00
N PHE A 32 -0.05 -4.70 -1.27
CA PHE A 32 -0.60 -4.94 0.06
C PHE A 32 -2.12 -4.93 -0.03
N LEU A 33 -2.75 -6.06 0.28
CA LEU A 33 -4.19 -6.16 0.45
C LEU A 33 -4.51 -5.99 1.93
N VAL A 34 -5.18 -4.89 2.25
CA VAL A 34 -5.53 -4.50 3.62
C VAL A 34 -7.03 -4.66 3.81
N GLU A 35 -7.41 -5.49 4.78
CA GLU A 35 -8.79 -5.65 5.23
C GLU A 35 -8.98 -4.89 6.54
N THR A 36 -10.08 -4.16 6.64
CA THR A 36 -10.46 -3.36 7.81
C THR A 36 -11.80 -3.80 8.36
N ASN A 37 -12.06 -3.53 9.64
CA ASN A 37 -13.33 -3.90 10.30
C ASN A 37 -14.52 -3.04 9.84
N ALA A 38 -14.20 -1.87 9.31
CA ALA A 38 -15.13 -0.81 8.97
C ALA A 38 -14.44 0.10 7.94
N PRO A 39 -15.21 0.84 7.12
CA PRO A 39 -14.63 1.72 6.12
C PRO A 39 -13.62 2.70 6.68
N ILE A 40 -12.52 2.89 5.95
CA ILE A 40 -11.57 3.96 6.22
C ILE A 40 -12.31 5.28 5.98
N PRO A 41 -12.43 6.17 6.98
CA PRO A 41 -13.20 7.40 6.82
C PRO A 41 -12.56 8.31 5.78
N ALA A 42 -13.38 8.89 4.90
CA ALA A 42 -12.92 9.91 3.98
C ALA A 42 -12.38 11.11 4.77
N ARG A 43 -11.10 11.45 4.56
CA ARG A 43 -10.41 12.59 5.15
C ARG A 43 -9.74 13.43 4.07
N ALA A 44 -9.32 14.64 4.43
CA ALA A 44 -8.57 15.51 3.54
C ALA A 44 -7.24 14.90 3.07
N LEU A 45 -6.66 14.02 3.89
CA LEU A 45 -5.48 13.22 3.57
C LEU A 45 -5.93 11.79 3.31
N GLY A 46 -5.45 11.18 2.23
CA GLY A 46 -5.75 9.79 1.88
C GLY A 46 -5.06 8.80 2.83
N PRO A 47 -5.56 7.55 2.94
CA PRO A 47 -4.86 6.52 3.69
C PRO A 47 -3.51 6.18 3.03
N ALA A 48 -2.55 5.77 3.85
CA ALA A 48 -1.24 5.32 3.40
C ALA A 48 -0.75 4.16 4.27
N LEU A 49 0.19 3.36 3.76
CA LEU A 49 0.94 2.40 4.56
C LEU A 49 2.35 2.93 4.83
N GLN A 50 2.74 2.97 6.09
CA GLN A 50 4.13 3.16 6.49
C GLN A 50 4.79 1.78 6.61
N VAL A 51 5.74 1.47 5.74
CA VAL A 51 6.52 0.22 5.74
C VAL A 51 7.96 0.56 6.10
N GLY A 52 8.32 0.38 7.37
CA GLY A 52 9.61 0.85 7.90
C GLY A 52 9.76 2.37 7.70
N THR A 53 10.67 2.78 6.82
CA THR A 53 10.88 4.20 6.45
C THR A 53 10.19 4.62 5.15
N THR A 54 9.60 3.66 4.42
CA THR A 54 8.96 3.89 3.12
C THR A 54 7.46 4.15 3.31
N LEU A 55 6.97 5.25 2.73
CA LEU A 55 5.54 5.58 2.71
C LEU A 55 4.92 5.13 1.38
N VAL A 56 3.90 4.29 1.45
CA VAL A 56 3.13 3.79 0.30
C VAL A 56 1.80 4.52 0.25
N VAL A 57 1.63 5.38 -0.76
CA VAL A 57 0.47 6.30 -0.89
C VAL A 57 -0.48 5.93 -2.03
N GLU A 58 -0.03 5.07 -2.94
CA GLU A 58 -0.86 4.60 -4.04
C GLU A 58 -1.85 3.57 -3.51
N VAL A 59 -3.11 3.97 -3.39
CA VAL A 59 -4.20 3.18 -2.80
C VAL A 59 -5.42 3.17 -3.71
N ALA A 60 -6.04 2.00 -3.83
CA ALA A 60 -7.32 1.81 -4.48
C ALA A 60 -8.28 1.10 -3.52
N GLU A 61 -9.50 1.62 -3.40
CA GLU A 61 -10.60 0.92 -2.73
C GLU A 61 -11.10 -0.22 -3.63
N VAL A 62 -11.07 -1.45 -3.13
CA VAL A 62 -11.64 -2.63 -3.80
C VAL A 62 -13.12 -2.75 -3.43
N ASP A 63 -13.41 -2.57 -2.15
CA ASP A 63 -14.75 -2.39 -1.58
C ASP A 63 -14.66 -1.60 -0.28
N SER A 64 -15.81 -1.44 0.41
CA SER A 64 -15.92 -0.63 1.63
C SER A 64 -15.01 -1.03 2.79
N THR A 65 -14.38 -2.19 2.74
CA THR A 65 -13.51 -2.73 3.80
C THR A 65 -12.16 -3.24 3.30
N HIS A 66 -11.99 -3.38 1.98
CA HIS A 66 -10.78 -3.89 1.34
C HIS A 66 -10.08 -2.81 0.52
N TYR A 67 -8.80 -2.63 0.78
CA TYR A 67 -7.97 -1.61 0.15
C TYR A 67 -6.70 -2.25 -0.42
N ARG A 68 -6.33 -1.84 -1.61
CA ARG A 68 -5.12 -2.26 -2.29
C ARG A 68 -4.11 -1.12 -2.27
N PHE A 69 -2.95 -1.34 -1.65
CA PHE A 69 -1.83 -0.40 -1.69
C PHE A 69 -0.71 -0.94 -2.59
N LEU A 70 -0.06 -0.07 -3.36
CA LEU A 70 0.95 -0.44 -4.34
C LEU A 70 2.29 0.26 -4.07
N ALA A 71 3.34 -0.51 -3.81
CA ALA A 71 4.70 0.00 -3.70
C ALA A 71 5.48 -0.29 -4.99
N PHE A 72 5.62 0.74 -5.82
CA PHE A 72 6.29 0.68 -7.13
C PHE A 72 7.82 0.55 -7.07
N ASN A 73 8.38 0.69 -5.88
CA ASN A 73 9.82 0.61 -5.62
C ASN A 73 10.07 -0.52 -4.60
N PRO A 74 9.86 -1.79 -4.98
CA PRO A 74 9.98 -2.93 -4.07
C PRO A 74 11.35 -3.02 -3.40
N GLU A 75 12.41 -2.55 -4.07
CA GLU A 75 13.79 -2.51 -3.57
C GLU A 75 13.99 -1.59 -2.35
N ARG A 76 13.04 -0.69 -2.09
CA ARG A 76 13.05 0.21 -0.92
C ARG A 76 12.34 -0.38 0.30
N LEU A 77 11.76 -1.58 0.17
CA LEU A 77 11.09 -2.26 1.26
C LEU A 77 12.05 -3.24 1.93
N GLU A 78 12.27 -3.05 3.23
CA GLU A 78 13.17 -3.88 4.02
C GLU A 78 12.41 -5.08 4.62
N PRO A 79 12.83 -6.34 4.37
CA PRO A 79 12.25 -7.49 5.04
C PRO A 79 12.31 -7.35 6.56
N GLY A 80 11.23 -7.71 7.25
CA GLY A 80 11.05 -7.52 8.69
C GLY A 80 10.64 -6.10 9.10
N ALA A 81 10.49 -5.16 8.17
CA ALA A 81 10.03 -3.81 8.51
C ALA A 81 8.59 -3.82 9.06
N PRO A 82 8.26 -2.98 10.05
CA PRO A 82 6.90 -2.84 10.54
C PRO A 82 5.98 -2.24 9.46
N ILE A 83 4.75 -2.73 9.37
CA ILE A 83 3.70 -2.18 8.50
C ILE A 83 2.61 -1.54 9.38
N ASP A 84 2.34 -0.26 9.16
CA ASP A 84 1.32 0.51 9.88
C ASP A 84 0.41 1.28 8.91
N LEU A 85 -0.89 1.38 9.25
CA LEU A 85 -1.87 2.14 8.48
C LEU A 85 -1.93 3.57 9.02
N CYS A 86 -1.62 4.54 8.17
CA CYS A 86 -1.53 5.95 8.53
C CYS A 86 -2.25 6.85 7.51
N TRP A 87 -2.05 8.17 7.63
CA TRP A 87 -2.61 9.17 6.72
C TRP A 87 -1.46 9.84 5.95
N SER A 88 -1.64 10.05 4.65
CA SER A 88 -0.66 10.73 3.81
C SER A 88 -0.34 12.13 4.37
N GLY A 89 0.92 12.56 4.36
CA GLY A 89 1.31 13.90 4.86
C GLY A 89 1.54 14.02 6.37
N ARG A 90 1.36 12.95 7.16
CA ARG A 90 1.93 12.86 8.52
C ARG A 90 2.84 11.63 8.61
N PRO A 91 4.17 11.78 8.51
CA PRO A 91 5.08 10.71 8.93
C PRO A 91 4.97 10.60 10.45
N GLU A 92 3.99 9.83 10.92
CA GLU A 92 4.03 9.36 12.30
C GLU A 92 5.16 8.35 12.39
N THR A 93 5.94 8.39 13.48
CA THR A 93 6.88 7.33 13.80
C THR A 93 6.08 6.03 13.82
N ALA A 94 6.50 5.02 13.04
CA ALA A 94 5.76 3.77 12.90
C ALA A 94 5.32 3.27 14.28
N ARG A 95 4.01 3.18 14.49
CA ARG A 95 3.48 2.76 15.79
C ARG A 95 3.82 1.30 16.02
N SER A 96 3.76 0.85 17.27
CA SER A 96 3.92 -0.58 17.57
C SER A 96 2.81 -1.37 16.87
N THR A 97 3.18 -2.05 15.80
CA THR A 97 2.32 -2.89 14.97
C THR A 97 2.77 -4.34 15.05
N ARG A 98 1.84 -5.28 14.87
CA ARG A 98 2.15 -6.71 14.76
C ARG A 98 2.48 -7.16 13.33
N PHE A 99 2.16 -6.34 12.33
CA PHE A 99 2.35 -6.68 10.93
C PHE A 99 3.78 -6.37 10.50
N ARG A 100 4.38 -7.28 9.75
CA ARG A 100 5.75 -7.19 9.24
C ARG A 100 5.75 -7.43 7.76
N PHE A 101 6.56 -6.67 7.04
CA PHE A 101 6.80 -6.93 5.64
C PHE A 101 7.71 -8.15 5.53
N GLU A 102 7.18 -9.23 4.98
CA GLU A 102 7.95 -10.44 4.75
C GLU A 102 8.63 -10.39 3.39
N ARG A 103 9.77 -11.07 3.28
CA ARG A 103 10.44 -11.21 1.99
C ARG A 103 9.53 -11.99 1.04
N LEU A 104 9.23 -11.40 -0.11
CA LEU A 104 8.50 -12.05 -1.19
C LEU A 104 9.52 -12.78 -2.06
N SER A 105 9.40 -14.10 -2.14
CA SER A 105 10.28 -15.02 -2.89
C SER A 105 9.66 -15.47 -4.20
#